data_AF-A0AA37XJR7-F1
#
_entry.id   AF-A0AA37XJR7-F1
#
_cell.length_a   1.000
_cell.length_b   1.000
_cell.length_c   1.000
_cell.angle_alpha   90.00
_cell.angle_beta   90.00
_cell.angle_gamma   90.00
#
_symmetry.space_group_name_H-M   'P 1'
#
loop_
_entity.id
_entity.type
_entity.pdbx_description
1 polymer ?
#
loop_
_entity_poly.entity_id
_entity_poly.type
_entity_poly.pdbx_seq_one_letter_code
_entity_poly.pdbx_strand_id
1 'polypeptide(L)'
;MGRRSKHSTPKVRAPRVPSARGWLGAGAGADTTIQVPASFRGTTVQVCGLHPFAVGDGTSMLGVPLGVHEHTSATVCADPMSWFQGDAIGNPSVFVMGLPALGKTSLVARMCVGLAGYGVLPFVLGDTRPDYVPTIEALGGEVHRLGRNRDYINPLDPGESTVAAQRLRAAGFEREAQEVEADAHGRRLTTVLGLIAIQRKGPTTEAEEAVLDRALHIVDARLDRVPIMSDVLDVVREDRTSCVRRSSTGVAGRSTRPRRRAWSCR
;
A
#
# COMPACT_ATOMS: atom_id res chain seq x y z
N MET A 1 16.39 -28.69 75.56
CA MET A 1 15.11 -29.03 74.91
C MET A 1 14.78 -27.99 73.85
N GLY A 2 15.22 -28.20 72.59
CA GLY A 2 14.92 -27.29 71.48
C GLY A 2 13.75 -27.84 70.65
N ARG A 3 12.62 -27.12 70.63
CA ARG A 3 11.40 -27.52 69.92
C ARG A 3 11.63 -27.35 68.40
N ARG A 4 11.73 -28.45 67.65
CA ARG A 4 11.72 -28.43 66.17
C ARG A 4 10.35 -27.93 65.70
N SER A 5 10.31 -26.78 65.01
CA SER A 5 9.11 -26.30 64.34
C SER A 5 8.89 -27.11 63.05
N LYS A 6 7.78 -27.84 62.99
CA LYS A 6 7.35 -28.53 61.77
C LYS A 6 6.92 -27.46 60.76
N HIS A 7 7.71 -27.29 59.69
CA HIS A 7 7.28 -26.51 58.53
C HIS A 7 6.16 -27.29 57.83
N SER A 8 4.93 -26.80 57.99
CA SER A 8 3.76 -27.28 57.25
C SER A 8 3.85 -26.78 55.82
N THR A 9 4.11 -27.67 54.86
CA THR A 9 3.98 -27.38 53.43
C THR A 9 2.57 -26.88 53.14
N PRO A 10 2.39 -25.71 52.49
CA PRO A 10 1.06 -25.20 52.19
C PRO A 10 0.36 -26.18 51.24
N LYS A 11 -0.79 -26.72 51.66
CA LYS A 11 -1.66 -27.51 50.78
C LYS A 11 -2.13 -26.60 49.65
N VAL A 12 -1.62 -26.84 48.45
CA VAL A 12 -2.07 -26.20 47.21
C VAL A 12 -3.58 -26.45 47.11
N ARG A 13 -4.39 -25.40 47.23
CA ARG A 13 -5.83 -25.50 47.04
C ARG A 13 -6.06 -25.88 45.58
N ALA A 14 -6.67 -27.04 45.35
CA ALA A 14 -7.12 -27.41 44.02
C ALA A 14 -8.03 -26.29 43.48
N PRO A 15 -7.84 -25.84 42.22
CA PRO A 15 -8.67 -24.80 41.64
C PRO A 15 -10.14 -25.26 41.63
N ARG A 16 -11.07 -24.36 42.00
CA ARG A 16 -12.51 -24.67 42.07
C ARG A 16 -13.17 -24.88 40.70
N VAL A 17 -12.46 -24.52 39.62
CA VAL A 17 -12.91 -24.63 38.24
C VAL A 17 -11.81 -25.40 37.49
N PRO A 18 -12.17 -26.36 36.62
CA PRO A 18 -11.17 -27.06 35.82
C PRO A 18 -10.46 -26.07 34.89
N SER A 19 -9.19 -26.35 34.60
CA SER A 19 -8.50 -25.62 33.54
C SER A 19 -9.10 -25.98 32.18
N ALA A 20 -8.78 -25.24 31.12
CA ALA A 20 -9.16 -25.60 29.76
C ALA A 20 -8.69 -27.01 29.34
N ARG A 21 -7.79 -27.63 30.10
CA ARG A 21 -7.26 -28.97 29.89
C ARG A 21 -7.86 -30.05 30.80
N GLY A 22 -8.81 -29.70 31.68
CA GLY A 22 -9.40 -30.61 32.66
C GLY A 22 -8.91 -30.39 34.10
N TRP A 23 -9.27 -31.30 35.00
CA TRP A 23 -8.93 -31.22 36.42
C TRP A 23 -7.51 -31.73 36.69
N LEU A 24 -6.75 -30.98 37.49
CA LEU A 24 -5.40 -31.36 37.89
C LEU A 24 -5.46 -32.50 38.92
N GLY A 25 -4.70 -33.57 38.67
CA GLY A 25 -4.58 -34.71 39.58
C GLY A 25 -4.53 -36.05 38.85
N ALA A 26 -3.97 -37.08 39.49
CA ALA A 26 -3.98 -38.42 38.93
C ALA A 26 -5.42 -38.92 38.74
N GLY A 27 -5.79 -39.31 37.52
CA GLY A 27 -7.14 -39.77 37.17
C GLY A 27 -8.21 -38.67 37.12
N ALA A 28 -7.81 -37.39 37.21
CA ALA A 28 -8.76 -36.27 37.22
C ALA A 28 -9.16 -35.78 35.81
N GLY A 29 -8.63 -36.41 34.75
CA GLY A 29 -9.01 -36.11 33.36
C GLY A 29 -8.34 -34.86 32.78
N ALA A 30 -7.17 -34.47 33.30
CA ALA A 30 -6.33 -33.49 32.62
C ALA A 30 -5.63 -34.14 31.40
N ASP A 31 -5.81 -33.55 30.22
CA ASP A 31 -5.10 -33.95 29.00
C ASP A 31 -4.08 -32.88 28.58
N THR A 32 -2.83 -33.28 28.39
CA THR A 32 -1.77 -32.40 27.91
C THR A 32 -1.78 -32.26 26.38
N THR A 33 -2.36 -33.23 25.68
CA THR A 33 -2.30 -33.35 24.23
C THR A 33 -3.71 -33.51 23.68
N ILE A 34 -4.32 -32.40 23.28
CA ILE A 34 -5.58 -32.46 22.55
C ILE A 34 -5.30 -33.06 21.17
N GLN A 35 -5.72 -34.30 20.95
CA GLN A 35 -5.68 -34.92 19.62
C GLN A 35 -6.52 -34.08 18.67
N VAL A 36 -5.93 -33.67 17.54
CA VAL A 36 -6.65 -32.90 16.52
C VAL A 36 -7.78 -33.78 15.99
N PRO A 37 -9.06 -33.42 16.21
CA PRO A 37 -10.16 -34.19 15.65
C PRO A 37 -10.09 -34.10 14.11
N ALA A 38 -10.46 -35.17 13.43
CA ALA A 38 -10.54 -35.15 11.97
C ALA A 38 -11.41 -33.96 11.52
N SER A 39 -10.82 -33.05 10.75
CA SER A 39 -11.50 -31.87 10.25
C SER A 39 -12.30 -32.22 9.01
N PHE A 40 -13.62 -32.04 9.07
CA PHE A 40 -14.51 -32.20 7.93
C PHE A 40 -15.09 -30.84 7.54
N ARG A 41 -15.03 -30.51 6.25
CA ARG A 41 -15.64 -29.29 5.70
C ARG A 41 -17.00 -29.65 5.10
N GLY A 42 -18.04 -28.98 5.55
CA GLY A 42 -19.40 -29.11 4.99
C GLY A 42 -20.08 -27.76 4.89
N THR A 43 -21.10 -27.68 4.03
CA THR A 43 -21.90 -26.45 3.92
C THR A 43 -22.72 -26.23 5.18
N THR A 44 -23.06 -24.98 5.49
CA THR A 44 -23.85 -24.61 6.68
C THR A 44 -25.23 -25.27 6.70
N VAL A 45 -25.71 -25.78 5.55
CA VAL A 45 -26.95 -26.54 5.37
C VAL A 45 -26.80 -28.02 5.75
N GLN A 46 -25.60 -28.59 5.58
CA GLN A 46 -25.31 -30.00 5.85
C GLN A 46 -24.79 -30.23 7.28
N VAL A 47 -24.17 -29.20 7.90
CA VAL A 47 -23.56 -29.27 9.23
C VAL A 47 -24.29 -28.34 10.22
N CYS A 48 -25.61 -28.24 10.09
CA CYS A 48 -26.45 -27.50 11.03
C CYS A 48 -26.38 -28.17 12.41
N GLY A 49 -25.86 -27.47 13.43
CA GLY A 49 -25.93 -27.92 14.83
C GLY A 49 -24.73 -28.74 15.34
N LEU A 50 -23.72 -29.01 14.52
CA LEU A 50 -22.42 -29.47 15.01
C LEU A 50 -21.62 -28.25 15.47
N HIS A 51 -21.77 -27.86 16.73
CA HIS A 51 -20.91 -26.86 17.36
C HIS A 51 -19.96 -27.57 18.34
N PRO A 52 -18.95 -28.33 17.86
CA PRO A 52 -17.91 -28.74 18.77
C PRO A 52 -17.21 -27.44 19.18
N PHE A 53 -17.05 -27.22 20.48
CA PHE A 53 -16.07 -26.27 20.97
C PHE A 53 -14.70 -26.81 20.58
N ALA A 54 -14.35 -26.65 19.30
CA ALA A 54 -13.03 -26.86 18.78
C ALA A 54 -12.19 -25.78 19.45
N VAL A 55 -11.57 -26.13 20.58
CA VAL A 55 -10.29 -25.52 20.91
C VAL A 55 -9.46 -25.78 19.67
N GLY A 56 -9.32 -24.73 18.87
CA GLY A 56 -8.74 -24.81 17.54
C GLY A 56 -7.36 -25.44 17.61
N ASP A 57 -7.00 -26.07 16.50
CA ASP A 57 -5.63 -26.48 16.23
C ASP A 57 -4.65 -25.34 16.58
N GLY A 58 -3.40 -25.70 16.87
CA GLY A 58 -2.36 -24.70 17.14
C GLY A 58 -2.32 -23.66 16.01
N THR A 59 -1.95 -22.42 16.35
CA THR A 59 -1.77 -21.39 15.32
C THR A 59 -0.85 -21.91 14.23
N SER A 60 -1.33 -21.89 12.98
CA SER A 60 -0.54 -22.35 11.84
C SER A 60 0.82 -21.65 11.86
N MET A 61 1.89 -22.45 11.86
CA MET A 61 3.27 -21.98 11.91
C MET A 61 3.73 -21.42 10.55
N LEU A 62 2.79 -20.87 9.78
CA LEU A 62 3.03 -20.27 8.47
C LEU A 62 3.32 -18.79 8.65
N GLY A 63 4.54 -18.41 8.26
CA GLY A 63 4.94 -17.02 8.14
C GLY A 63 5.94 -16.52 9.17
N VAL A 64 5.97 -15.21 9.37
CA VAL A 64 6.89 -14.54 10.29
C VAL A 64 6.49 -14.78 11.75
N PRO A 65 7.39 -15.26 12.63
CA PRO A 65 7.07 -15.48 14.03
C PRO A 65 6.88 -14.14 14.75
N LEU A 66 5.66 -13.87 15.21
CA LEU A 66 5.28 -12.63 15.87
C LEU A 66 5.40 -12.69 17.40
N GLY A 67 5.06 -13.83 17.99
CA GLY A 67 4.96 -13.96 19.43
C GLY A 67 4.52 -15.35 19.85
N VAL A 68 3.97 -15.44 21.05
CA VAL A 68 3.49 -16.70 21.63
C VAL A 68 2.00 -16.63 21.91
N HIS A 69 1.32 -17.74 21.67
CA HIS A 69 -0.09 -17.90 21.94
C HIS A 69 -0.29 -18.03 23.46
N GLU A 70 -1.18 -17.24 24.05
CA GLU A 70 -1.31 -17.14 25.51
C GLU A 70 -1.68 -18.46 26.19
N HIS A 71 -2.51 -19.29 25.57
CA HIS A 71 -3.03 -20.53 26.19
C HIS A 71 -2.18 -21.79 25.94
N THR A 72 -1.49 -21.84 24.80
CA THR A 72 -0.76 -23.03 24.34
C THR A 72 0.74 -22.82 24.40
N SER A 73 1.19 -21.57 24.52
CA SER A 73 2.60 -21.16 24.38
C SER A 73 3.22 -21.54 23.04
N ALA A 74 2.41 -21.92 22.05
CA ALA A 74 2.84 -22.13 20.68
C ALA A 74 3.27 -20.80 20.04
N THR A 75 4.16 -20.84 19.05
CA THR A 75 4.53 -19.61 18.33
C THR A 75 3.38 -19.19 17.42
N VAL A 76 3.04 -17.90 17.43
CA VAL A 76 2.08 -17.31 16.51
C VAL A 76 2.87 -16.71 15.36
N CYS A 77 2.66 -17.25 14.16
CA CYS A 77 3.22 -16.71 12.93
C CYS A 77 2.14 -15.97 12.14
N ALA A 78 2.47 -14.80 11.60
CA ALA A 78 1.60 -14.12 10.66
C ALA A 78 2.37 -13.19 9.74
N ASP A 79 2.08 -13.30 8.45
CA ASP A 79 2.35 -12.29 7.44
C ASP A 79 1.42 -12.51 6.24
N PRO A 80 1.07 -11.45 5.50
CA PRO A 80 0.09 -11.55 4.42
C PRO A 80 0.56 -12.41 3.24
N MET A 81 1.87 -12.56 3.02
CA MET A 81 2.40 -13.28 1.85
C MET A 81 2.37 -14.79 2.07
N SER A 82 2.90 -15.26 3.20
CA SER A 82 2.91 -16.67 3.59
C SER A 82 1.49 -17.20 3.81
N TRP A 83 0.60 -16.39 4.36
CA TRP A 83 -0.81 -16.76 4.50
C TRP A 83 -1.51 -16.87 3.14
N PHE A 84 -1.17 -16.01 2.19
CA PHE A 84 -1.70 -16.11 0.83
C PHE A 84 -1.14 -17.34 0.10
N GLN A 85 0.17 -17.59 0.19
CA GLN A 85 0.81 -18.77 -0.41
C GLN A 85 0.33 -20.09 0.20
N GLY A 86 -0.07 -20.08 1.48
CA GLY A 86 -0.63 -21.22 2.18
C GLY A 86 -2.15 -21.36 2.05
N ASP A 87 -2.79 -20.67 1.09
CA ASP A 87 -4.24 -20.67 0.86
C ASP A 87 -5.10 -20.32 2.10
N ALA A 88 -4.52 -19.64 3.09
CA ALA A 88 -5.20 -19.22 4.31
C ALA A 88 -6.03 -17.95 4.08
N ILE A 89 -5.61 -17.08 3.16
CA ILE A 89 -6.31 -15.87 2.73
C ILE A 89 -6.35 -15.78 1.20
N GLY A 90 -7.41 -15.20 0.64
CA GLY A 90 -7.56 -15.06 -0.82
C GLY A 90 -6.85 -13.85 -1.43
N ASN A 91 -6.30 -12.94 -0.63
CA ASN A 91 -5.59 -11.75 -1.08
C ASN A 91 -4.48 -11.41 -0.06
N PRO A 92 -3.21 -11.18 -0.46
CA PRO A 92 -2.11 -10.85 0.43
C PRO A 92 -2.17 -9.40 0.96
N SER A 93 -3.27 -9.05 1.63
CA SER A 93 -3.51 -7.73 2.19
C SER A 93 -3.72 -7.82 3.70
N VAL A 94 -3.14 -6.89 4.46
CA VAL A 94 -3.31 -6.79 5.91
C VAL A 94 -3.75 -5.39 6.31
N PHE A 95 -4.67 -5.31 7.28
CA PHE A 95 -5.12 -4.05 7.86
C PHE A 95 -4.77 -4.02 9.34
N VAL A 96 -3.86 -3.12 9.74
CA VAL A 96 -3.31 -3.06 11.11
C VAL A 96 -3.95 -1.91 11.89
N MET A 97 -4.84 -2.24 12.82
CA MET A 97 -5.53 -1.30 13.71
C MET A 97 -5.03 -1.39 15.15
N GLY A 98 -5.23 -0.30 15.91
CA GLY A 98 -4.80 -0.22 17.31
C GLY A 98 -4.79 1.22 17.82
N LEU A 99 -4.55 1.42 19.11
CA LEU A 99 -4.34 2.75 19.65
C LEU A 99 -2.89 3.21 19.42
N PRO A 100 -2.61 4.53 19.46
CA PRO A 100 -1.25 5.03 19.51
C PRO A 100 -0.48 4.38 20.68
N ALA A 101 0.82 4.13 20.49
CA ALA A 101 1.72 3.53 21.48
C ALA A 101 1.45 2.06 21.89
N LEU A 102 0.63 1.31 21.15
CA LEU A 102 0.41 -0.13 21.37
C LEU A 102 1.26 -1.05 20.45
N GLY A 103 2.40 -0.56 19.97
CA GLY A 103 3.34 -1.42 19.22
C GLY A 103 2.93 -1.78 17.79
N LYS A 104 2.00 -1.05 17.17
CA LYS A 104 1.60 -1.29 15.77
C LYS A 104 2.76 -1.23 14.78
N THR A 105 3.56 -0.17 14.86
CA THR A 105 4.76 -0.01 14.04
C THR A 105 5.73 -1.16 14.29
N SER A 106 5.92 -1.57 15.54
CA SER A 106 6.81 -2.69 15.91
C SER A 106 6.34 -4.02 15.34
N LEU A 107 5.02 -4.26 15.33
CA LEU A 107 4.43 -5.45 14.71
C LEU A 107 4.68 -5.48 13.20
N VAL A 108 4.41 -4.37 12.51
CA VAL A 108 4.64 -4.26 11.05
C VAL A 108 6.12 -4.38 10.72
N ALA A 109 7.00 -3.70 11.46
CA ALA A 109 8.44 -3.78 11.28
C ALA A 109 8.96 -5.22 11.45
N ARG A 110 8.43 -5.96 12.43
CA ARG A 110 8.74 -7.38 12.62
C ARG A 110 8.33 -8.22 11.43
N MET A 111 7.12 -8.02 10.89
CA MET A 111 6.68 -8.66 9.66
C MET A 111 7.60 -8.31 8.49
N CYS A 112 7.97 -7.03 8.30
CA CYS A 112 8.88 -6.60 7.24
C CYS A 112 10.25 -7.27 7.33
N VAL A 113 10.85 -7.35 8.52
CA VAL A 113 12.16 -8.00 8.71
C VAL A 113 12.07 -9.50 8.44
N GLY A 114 11.02 -10.17 8.92
CA GLY A 114 10.85 -11.60 8.65
C GLY A 114 10.60 -11.90 7.17
N LEU A 115 9.78 -11.07 6.52
CA LEU A 115 9.50 -11.16 5.08
C LEU A 115 10.76 -10.89 4.24
N ALA A 116 11.59 -9.92 4.63
CA ALA A 116 12.89 -9.70 4.01
C ALA A 116 13.79 -10.92 4.11
N GLY A 117 13.76 -11.63 5.24
CA GLY A 117 14.43 -12.94 5.40
C GLY A 117 13.91 -14.03 4.46
N TYR A 118 12.64 -13.98 4.06
CA TYR A 118 12.05 -14.86 3.05
C TYR A 118 12.26 -14.38 1.60
N GLY A 119 13.04 -13.32 1.39
CA GLY A 119 13.32 -12.77 0.06
C GLY A 119 12.26 -11.80 -0.46
N VAL A 120 11.32 -11.35 0.37
CA VAL A 120 10.32 -10.33 0.00
C VAL A 120 10.89 -8.94 0.30
N LEU A 121 10.98 -8.10 -0.71
CA LEU A 121 11.49 -6.73 -0.57
C LEU A 121 10.47 -5.82 0.12
N PRO A 122 10.76 -5.27 1.33
CA PRO A 122 9.86 -4.32 1.97
C PRO A 122 9.93 -2.96 1.26
N PHE A 123 8.78 -2.41 0.90
CA PHE A 123 8.67 -1.08 0.29
C PHE A 123 7.69 -0.22 1.08
N VAL A 124 8.20 0.84 1.72
CA VAL A 124 7.41 1.73 2.60
C VAL A 124 7.19 3.07 1.91
N LEU A 125 5.96 3.30 1.45
CA LEU A 125 5.54 4.53 0.79
C LEU A 125 4.83 5.46 1.78
N GLY A 126 5.34 6.67 1.95
CA GLY A 126 4.63 7.72 2.71
C GLY A 126 4.82 7.69 4.23
N ASP A 127 6.02 7.37 4.71
CA ASP A 127 6.37 7.39 6.13
C ASP A 127 6.48 8.83 6.67
N THR A 128 5.34 9.43 7.03
CA THR A 128 5.26 10.83 7.48
C THR A 128 5.94 11.09 8.83
N ARG A 129 5.97 10.07 9.69
CA ARG A 129 6.77 10.02 10.91
C ARG A 129 7.80 8.93 10.67
N PRO A 130 9.12 9.19 10.71
CA PRO A 130 10.16 8.25 10.25
C PRO A 130 10.29 7.03 11.17
N ASP A 131 9.28 6.19 11.19
CA ASP A 131 9.05 5.06 12.06
C ASP A 131 9.72 3.81 11.48
N TYR A 132 9.74 3.67 10.15
CA TYR A 132 10.31 2.51 9.45
C TYR A 132 11.73 2.75 8.94
N VAL A 133 12.17 4.01 8.86
CA VAL A 133 13.51 4.40 8.38
C VAL A 133 14.63 3.58 9.03
N PRO A 134 14.72 3.43 10.37
CA PRO A 134 15.79 2.65 10.98
C PRO A 134 15.75 1.17 10.62
N THR A 135 14.55 0.63 10.38
CA THR A 135 14.38 -0.78 10.00
C THR A 135 14.86 -1.01 8.58
N ILE A 136 14.53 -0.11 7.65
CA ILE A 136 14.97 -0.20 6.25
C ILE A 136 16.48 0.00 6.13
N GLU A 137 17.05 0.99 6.83
CA GLU A 137 18.51 1.21 6.86
C GLU A 137 19.24 -0.01 7.45
N ALA A 138 18.69 -0.65 8.50
CA ALA A 138 19.26 -1.88 9.06
C ALA A 138 19.19 -3.09 8.12
N LEU A 139 18.20 -3.12 7.21
CA LEU A 139 18.10 -4.13 6.15
C LEU A 139 18.99 -3.82 4.94
N GLY A 140 19.75 -2.72 4.96
CA GLY A 140 20.58 -2.28 3.84
C GLY A 140 19.80 -1.62 2.70
N GLY A 141 18.56 -1.20 2.96
CA GLY A 141 17.72 -0.51 1.98
C GLY A 141 18.03 0.98 1.88
N GLU A 142 17.54 1.59 0.79
CA GLU A 142 17.67 3.02 0.53
C GLU A 142 16.48 3.81 1.09
N VAL A 143 16.74 5.04 1.57
CA VAL A 143 15.72 5.93 2.13
C VAL A 143 15.75 7.28 1.42
N HIS A 144 14.74 7.55 0.61
CA HIS A 144 14.55 8.83 -0.08
C HIS A 144 13.64 9.75 0.73
N ARG A 145 14.12 10.94 1.08
CA ARG A 145 13.39 11.88 1.95
C ARG A 145 12.78 12.99 1.12
N LEU A 146 11.54 12.79 0.69
CA LEU A 146 10.81 13.76 -0.11
C LEU A 146 10.40 14.99 0.73
N GLY A 147 10.60 16.19 0.18
CA GLY A 147 10.15 17.41 0.85
C GLY A 147 10.71 18.72 0.28
N ARG A 148 10.29 19.84 0.86
CA ARG A 148 10.83 21.16 0.51
C ARG A 148 12.33 21.20 0.82
N ASN A 149 13.14 21.63 -0.15
CA ASN A 149 14.61 21.65 -0.06
C ASN A 149 15.24 20.28 0.24
N ARG A 150 14.58 19.19 -0.17
CA ARG A 150 15.10 17.81 -0.12
C ARG A 150 14.90 17.16 -1.49
N ASP A 151 14.86 15.83 -1.52
CA ASP A 151 14.57 15.06 -2.72
C ASP A 151 13.15 15.34 -3.25
N TYR A 152 12.98 15.17 -4.55
CA TYR A 152 11.73 15.37 -5.26
C TYR A 152 11.48 14.25 -6.25
N ILE A 153 10.21 13.97 -6.52
CA ILE A 153 9.78 13.08 -7.60
C ILE A 153 9.17 13.95 -8.68
N ASN A 154 9.63 13.78 -9.92
CA ASN A 154 9.07 14.48 -11.06
C ASN A 154 7.86 13.69 -11.61
N PRO A 155 6.62 14.21 -11.50
CA PRO A 155 5.43 13.52 -12.02
C PRO A 155 5.37 13.47 -13.55
N LEU A 156 6.21 14.26 -14.23
CA LEU A 156 6.31 14.29 -15.70
C LEU A 156 7.35 13.31 -16.26
N ASP A 157 8.02 12.56 -15.40
CA ASP A 157 9.00 11.56 -15.83
C ASP A 157 8.27 10.38 -16.50
N PRO A 158 8.53 10.08 -17.79
CA PRO A 158 7.93 8.93 -18.46
C PRO A 158 8.53 7.59 -18.00
N GLY A 159 9.60 7.60 -17.19
CA GLY A 159 10.32 6.43 -16.74
C GLY A 159 10.88 5.62 -17.91
N GLU A 160 10.79 4.30 -17.81
CA GLU A 160 11.28 3.37 -18.83
C GLU A 160 10.45 3.36 -20.13
N SER A 161 9.33 4.09 -20.20
CA SER A 161 8.42 4.05 -21.36
C SER A 161 9.09 4.57 -22.63
N THR A 162 9.93 5.62 -22.53
CA THR A 162 10.66 6.17 -23.67
C THR A 162 11.68 5.16 -24.22
N VAL A 163 12.44 4.51 -23.33
CA VAL A 163 13.43 3.49 -23.72
C VAL A 163 12.73 2.26 -24.32
N ALA A 164 11.61 1.85 -23.74
CA ALA A 164 10.79 0.75 -24.26
C ALA A 164 10.26 1.06 -25.68
N ALA A 165 9.73 2.27 -25.90
CA ALA A 165 9.25 2.69 -27.22
C ALA A 165 10.39 2.71 -28.26
N GLN A 166 11.57 3.21 -27.90
CA GLN A 166 12.74 3.18 -28.79
C GLN A 166 13.16 1.75 -29.17
N ARG A 167 13.15 0.82 -28.22
CA ARG A 167 13.44 -0.60 -28.48
C ARG A 167 12.40 -1.23 -29.40
N LEU A 168 11.12 -0.90 -29.21
CA LEU A 168 10.04 -1.38 -30.07
C LEU A 168 10.18 -0.87 -31.51
N ARG A 169 10.50 0.43 -31.71
CA ARG A 169 10.79 0.98 -33.04
C ARG A 169 11.97 0.31 -33.70
N ALA A 170 13.07 0.10 -32.97
CA ALA A 170 14.25 -0.58 -33.49
C ALA A 170 13.96 -2.03 -33.93
N ALA A 171 12.99 -2.68 -33.28
CA ALA A 171 12.51 -4.01 -33.64
C ALA A 171 11.40 -4.01 -34.71
N GLY A 172 10.99 -2.85 -35.25
CA GLY A 172 9.99 -2.72 -36.30
C GLY A 172 8.54 -2.65 -35.82
N PHE A 173 8.30 -2.58 -34.51
CA PHE A 173 6.96 -2.50 -33.89
C PHE A 173 6.55 -1.03 -33.67
N GLU A 174 6.32 -0.31 -34.77
CA GLU A 174 6.04 1.14 -34.71
C GLU A 174 4.71 1.46 -34.02
N ARG A 175 3.68 0.64 -34.24
CA ARG A 175 2.36 0.85 -33.63
C ARG A 175 2.42 0.65 -32.11
N GLU A 176 3.06 -0.41 -31.66
CA GLU A 176 3.23 -0.72 -30.24
C GLU A 176 4.09 0.35 -29.55
N ALA A 177 5.10 0.89 -30.23
CA ALA A 177 5.88 2.01 -29.72
C ALA A 177 5.01 3.26 -29.51
N GLN A 178 4.13 3.58 -30.47
CA GLN A 178 3.18 4.71 -30.35
C GLN A 178 2.17 4.49 -29.22
N GLU A 179 1.69 3.26 -29.03
CA GLU A 179 0.78 2.92 -27.93
C GLU A 179 1.45 3.14 -26.55
N VAL A 180 2.72 2.73 -26.39
CA VAL A 180 3.48 2.95 -25.14
C VAL A 180 3.68 4.44 -24.87
N GLU A 181 4.00 5.23 -25.89
CA GLU A 181 4.17 6.68 -25.73
C GLU A 181 2.85 7.39 -25.42
N ALA A 182 1.76 6.99 -26.05
CA ALA A 182 0.42 7.52 -25.78
C ALA A 182 -0.03 7.20 -24.34
N ASP A 183 0.21 5.98 -23.86
CA ASP A 183 -0.08 5.59 -22.48
C ASP A 183 0.79 6.37 -21.49
N ALA A 184 2.09 6.53 -21.76
CA ALA A 184 2.98 7.35 -20.93
C ALA A 184 2.52 8.82 -20.86
N HIS A 185 2.07 9.39 -21.98
CA HIS A 185 1.46 10.71 -22.03
C HIS A 185 0.17 10.80 -21.20
N GLY A 186 -0.76 9.85 -21.39
CA GLY A 186 -2.02 9.80 -20.63
C GLY A 186 -1.82 9.67 -19.12
N ARG A 187 -0.83 8.88 -18.68
CA ARG A 187 -0.45 8.75 -17.26
C ARG A 187 0.11 10.05 -16.68
N ARG A 188 0.98 10.74 -17.43
CA ARG A 188 1.52 12.05 -17.03
C ARG A 188 0.41 13.09 -16.88
N LEU A 189 -0.48 13.18 -17.87
CA LEU A 189 -1.65 14.07 -17.84
C LEU A 189 -2.54 13.79 -16.62
N THR A 190 -2.90 12.52 -16.40
CA THR A 190 -3.74 12.09 -15.27
C THR A 190 -3.09 12.44 -13.93
N THR A 191 -1.78 12.22 -13.81
CA THR A 191 -1.02 12.53 -12.59
C THR A 191 -1.02 14.03 -12.30
N VAL A 192 -0.75 14.86 -13.31
CA VAL A 192 -0.74 16.32 -13.16
C VAL A 192 -2.13 16.85 -12.80
N LEU A 193 -3.19 16.38 -13.46
CA LEU A 193 -4.57 16.75 -13.15
C LEU A 193 -4.93 16.36 -11.72
N GLY A 194 -4.57 15.15 -11.28
CA GLY A 194 -4.76 14.69 -9.92
C GLY A 194 -4.04 15.58 -8.90
N LEU A 195 -2.78 15.94 -9.15
CA LEU A 195 -2.01 16.85 -8.28
C LEU A 195 -2.66 18.24 -8.18
N ILE A 196 -3.13 18.80 -9.31
CA ILE A 196 -3.85 20.08 -9.32
C ILE A 196 -5.14 19.98 -8.50
N ALA A 197 -5.92 18.91 -8.70
CA ALA A 197 -7.17 18.70 -7.99
C ALA A 197 -6.96 18.60 -6.47
N ILE A 198 -5.96 17.84 -6.03
CA ILE A 198 -5.57 17.69 -4.62
C ILE A 198 -5.13 19.03 -4.04
N GLN A 199 -4.23 19.75 -4.73
CA GLN A 199 -3.67 21.00 -4.24
C GLN A 199 -4.71 22.11 -4.12
N ARG A 200 -5.68 22.16 -5.03
CA ARG A 200 -6.80 23.12 -5.05
C ARG A 200 -7.98 22.69 -4.16
N LYS A 201 -8.07 21.41 -3.77
CA LYS A 201 -9.22 20.81 -3.08
C LYS A 201 -10.52 20.89 -3.90
N GLY A 202 -10.44 20.62 -5.20
CA GLY A 202 -11.59 20.64 -6.11
C GLY A 202 -11.28 20.03 -7.47
N PRO A 203 -12.31 19.63 -8.25
CA PRO A 203 -12.12 18.95 -9.52
C PRO A 203 -11.45 19.85 -10.56
N THR A 204 -10.75 19.24 -11.52
CA THR A 204 -10.29 19.91 -12.74
C THR A 204 -11.41 19.98 -13.77
N THR A 205 -11.40 21.02 -14.60
CA THR A 205 -12.38 21.20 -15.68
C THR A 205 -11.89 20.59 -16.98
N GLU A 206 -12.80 20.25 -17.89
CA GLU A 206 -12.47 19.75 -19.24
C GLU A 206 -11.56 20.72 -20.01
N ALA A 207 -11.75 22.04 -19.81
CA ALA A 207 -10.90 23.06 -20.41
C ALA A 207 -9.47 23.04 -19.85
N GLU A 208 -9.30 22.77 -18.55
CA GLU A 208 -7.97 22.64 -17.94
C GLU A 208 -7.25 21.40 -18.44
N GLU A 209 -7.98 20.29 -18.59
CA GLU A 209 -7.48 19.05 -19.17
C GLU A 209 -7.00 19.24 -20.61
N ALA A 210 -7.82 19.83 -21.48
CA ALA A 210 -7.44 20.07 -22.87
C ALA A 210 -6.21 21.00 -23.00
N VAL A 211 -6.11 22.03 -22.13
CA VAL A 211 -4.96 22.93 -22.12
C VAL A 211 -3.69 22.20 -21.67
N LEU A 212 -3.78 21.37 -20.63
CA LEU A 212 -2.63 20.62 -20.12
C LEU A 212 -2.17 19.53 -21.09
N ASP A 213 -3.11 18.80 -21.69
CA ASP A 213 -2.83 17.81 -22.73
C ASP A 213 -2.02 18.43 -23.88
N ARG A 214 -2.51 19.56 -24.40
CA ARG A 214 -1.82 20.28 -25.47
C ARG A 214 -0.47 20.83 -25.03
N ALA A 215 -0.37 21.36 -23.81
CA ALA A 215 0.89 21.88 -23.28
C ALA A 215 1.95 20.78 -23.16
N LEU A 216 1.58 19.57 -22.68
CA LEU A 216 2.49 18.44 -22.59
C LEU A 216 3.01 18.01 -23.98
N HIS A 217 2.13 17.94 -24.99
CA HIS A 217 2.56 17.66 -26.36
C HIS A 217 3.53 18.70 -26.92
N ILE A 218 3.32 19.99 -26.61
CA ILE A 218 4.22 21.06 -27.04
C ILE A 218 5.58 20.96 -26.33
N VAL A 219 5.57 20.66 -25.04
CA VAL A 219 6.78 20.51 -24.24
C VAL A 219 7.62 19.33 -24.73
N ASP A 220 7.01 18.16 -24.93
CA ASP A 220 7.71 16.97 -25.42
C ASP A 220 8.31 17.18 -26.81
N ALA A 221 7.63 17.94 -27.69
CA ALA A 221 8.15 18.26 -29.02
C ALA A 221 9.28 19.31 -29.01
N ARG A 222 9.41 20.11 -27.94
CA ARG A 222 10.41 21.18 -27.82
C ARG A 222 11.68 20.75 -27.08
N LEU A 223 11.58 19.76 -26.19
CA LEU A 223 12.65 19.40 -25.27
C LEU A 223 13.13 17.97 -25.53
N ASP A 224 14.45 17.82 -25.71
CA ASP A 224 15.11 16.51 -25.79
C ASP A 224 15.45 15.93 -24.40
N ARG A 225 14.86 16.48 -23.33
CA ARG A 225 15.06 16.05 -21.94
C ARG A 225 13.73 15.80 -21.26
N VAL A 226 13.75 15.06 -20.16
CA VAL A 226 12.56 14.90 -19.30
C VAL A 226 12.07 16.28 -18.86
N PRO A 227 10.80 16.62 -19.13
CA PRO A 227 10.26 17.93 -18.78
C PRO A 227 9.99 18.02 -17.28
N ILE A 228 10.05 19.24 -16.76
CA ILE A 228 9.69 19.56 -15.38
C ILE A 228 8.47 20.49 -15.35
N MET A 229 7.81 20.60 -14.20
CA MET A 229 6.57 21.37 -14.06
C MET A 229 6.71 22.85 -14.48
N SER A 230 7.90 23.44 -14.38
CA SER A 230 8.15 24.81 -14.85
C SER A 230 8.07 24.92 -16.38
N ASP A 231 8.56 23.92 -17.12
CA ASP A 231 8.53 23.94 -18.60
C ASP A 231 7.08 23.94 -19.10
N VAL A 232 6.22 23.12 -18.49
CA VAL A 232 4.78 23.09 -18.78
C VAL A 232 4.12 24.42 -18.44
N LEU A 233 4.48 25.01 -17.31
CA LEU A 233 3.96 26.32 -16.90
C LEU A 233 4.35 27.43 -17.90
N ASP A 234 5.59 27.39 -18.41
CA ASP A 234 6.07 28.37 -19.38
C ASP A 234 5.31 28.26 -20.70
N VAL A 235 5.09 27.04 -21.21
CA VAL A 235 4.26 26.80 -22.40
C VAL A 235 2.82 27.32 -22.21
N VAL A 236 2.21 27.05 -21.05
CA VAL A 236 0.85 27.54 -20.74
C VAL A 236 0.81 29.09 -20.68
N ARG A 237 1.87 29.74 -20.20
CA ARG A 237 1.96 31.21 -20.12
C ARG A 237 2.21 31.86 -21.49
N GLU A 238 3.05 31.24 -22.32
CA GLU A 238 3.29 31.66 -23.70
C GLU A 238 2.01 31.62 -24.53
N ASP A 239 1.22 30.56 -24.42
CA ASP A 239 0.01 30.47 -25.24
C ASP A 239 -1.09 31.46 -24.79
N ARG A 240 -1.14 31.77 -23.48
CA ARG A 240 -1.98 32.87 -22.97
C ARG A 240 -1.59 34.22 -23.58
N THR A 241 -0.29 34.50 -23.71
CA THR A 241 0.17 35.74 -24.35
C THR A 241 -0.09 35.75 -25.86
N SER A 242 0.01 34.59 -26.53
CA SER A 242 -0.36 34.43 -27.96
C SER A 242 -1.86 34.68 -28.21
N CYS A 243 -2.72 34.23 -27.30
CA CYS A 243 -4.17 34.37 -27.36
C CYS A 243 -4.63 35.80 -27.03
N VAL A 244 -4.05 36.43 -25.98
CA VAL A 244 -4.31 37.84 -25.63
C VAL A 244 -3.81 38.79 -26.71
N ARG A 245 -2.67 38.49 -27.34
CA ARG A 245 -2.15 39.34 -28.43
C ARG A 245 -3.05 39.25 -29.66
N ARG A 246 -3.54 38.05 -30.02
CA ARG A 246 -4.50 37.86 -31.11
C ARG A 246 -5.84 38.56 -30.90
N SER A 247 -6.35 38.63 -29.66
CA SER A 247 -7.57 39.38 -29.35
C SER A 247 -7.35 40.90 -29.34
N SER A 248 -6.16 41.39 -28.98
CA SER A 248 -5.82 42.82 -29.04
C SER A 248 -5.64 43.39 -30.44
N THR A 249 -5.17 42.58 -31.42
CA THR A 249 -5.12 42.97 -32.84
C THR A 249 -6.46 42.88 -33.57
N GLY A 250 -7.52 42.40 -32.91
CA GLY A 250 -8.86 42.24 -33.49
C GLY A 250 -9.86 43.36 -33.15
N VAL A 251 -9.51 44.34 -32.31
CA VAL A 251 -10.43 45.41 -31.88
C VAL A 251 -10.07 46.73 -32.56
N ALA A 252 -10.26 46.79 -33.87
CA ALA A 252 -10.38 48.03 -34.62
C ALA A 252 -11.45 47.85 -35.71
N GLY A 253 -12.72 47.77 -35.31
CA GLY A 253 -13.83 47.79 -36.27
C GLY A 253 -15.17 47.24 -35.80
N ARG A 254 -16.04 48.17 -35.37
CA ARG A 254 -17.52 48.16 -35.49
C ARG A 254 -18.37 47.18 -34.66
N SER A 255 -19.15 47.80 -33.76
CA SER A 255 -20.62 47.82 -33.73
C SER A 255 -21.45 46.51 -33.59
N THR A 256 -22.21 46.48 -32.48
CA THR A 256 -23.59 45.95 -32.27
C THR A 256 -23.88 44.44 -32.18
N ARG A 257 -24.08 44.00 -30.91
CA ARG A 257 -25.01 42.98 -30.34
C ARG A 257 -24.88 41.48 -30.72
N PRO A 258 -25.40 40.56 -29.86
CA PRO A 258 -24.69 39.34 -29.46
C PRO A 258 -25.17 38.09 -30.21
N ARG A 259 -24.26 37.16 -30.50
CA ARG A 259 -24.62 35.77 -30.79
C ARG A 259 -23.62 34.79 -30.17
N ARG A 260 -24.18 33.86 -29.39
CA ARG A 260 -23.61 32.55 -29.03
C ARG A 260 -22.88 31.96 -30.24
N ARG A 261 -21.61 31.59 -30.10
CA ARG A 261 -20.96 30.64 -31.01
C ARG A 261 -20.14 29.65 -30.19
N ALA A 262 -20.47 28.38 -30.44
CA ALA A 262 -19.75 27.21 -30.01
C ALA A 262 -18.30 27.27 -30.49
N TRP A 263 -17.39 26.81 -29.64
CA TRP A 263 -16.02 26.54 -30.01
C TRP A 263 -16.01 25.19 -30.73
N SER A 264 -15.71 25.19 -32.04
CA SER A 264 -15.29 23.98 -32.75
C SER A 264 -13.87 24.21 -33.25
N CYS A 265 -12.90 23.51 -32.66
CA CYS A 265 -11.54 23.41 -33.18
C CYS A 265 -11.47 22.19 -34.09
N ARG A 266 -11.02 22.42 -35.32
CA ARG A 266 -10.29 21.42 -36.11
C ARG A 266 -8.83 21.46 -35.68
#